data_AF-A0A0G4FZD5-F1
#
_entry.id   AF-A0A0G4FZD5-F1
#
_cell.length_a   1.000
_cell.length_b   1.000
_cell.length_c   1.000
_cell.angle_alpha   90.00
_cell.angle_beta   90.00
_cell.angle_gamma   90.00
#
_symmetry.space_group_name_H-M   'P 1'
#
loop_
_entity.id
_entity.type
_entity.pdbx_description
1 polymer ?
#
loop_
_entity_poly.entity_id
_entity_poly.type
_entity_poly.pdbx_seq_one_letter_code
_entity_poly.pdbx_strand_id
1 'polypeptide(L)'
;MALRRVREGVYQMDGDFSALLRVVPVGDLPAPHNWTVRNYYYYALHAPDHPFAWRYKKGDPVIRCRGSADQRVLHYLYNSFSSFLCDAFLNAWHRVYRNRVLLARIGYEGGYRSLLTGAISEDEAIVVDRLDDGDDLSDVTPSRLVIASGFRPDETTAAWLVVRRGDVELWTTELSLAARRFDARFPVSAPHWRRALRRFRLENAVIG
;
A
#
# COMPACT_ATOMS: atom_id res chain seq x y z
N MET A 1 -5.62 -17.80 -0.55
CA MET A 1 -6.61 -16.70 -0.44
C MET A 1 -7.19 -16.47 -1.83
N ALA A 2 -8.52 -16.49 -1.99
CA ALA A 2 -9.17 -16.35 -3.30
C ALA A 2 -10.11 -15.12 -3.30
N LEU A 3 -10.11 -14.32 -4.36
CA LEU A 3 -11.09 -13.26 -4.57
C LEU A 3 -12.26 -13.84 -5.36
N ARG A 4 -13.43 -14.01 -4.72
CA ARG A 4 -14.65 -14.47 -5.38
C ARG A 4 -15.64 -13.32 -5.56
N ARG A 5 -16.30 -13.25 -6.71
CA ARG A 5 -17.45 -12.35 -6.88
C ARG A 5 -18.65 -12.96 -6.13
N VAL A 6 -19.20 -12.25 -5.16
CA VAL A 6 -20.36 -12.73 -4.37
C VAL A 6 -21.68 -12.16 -4.85
N ARG A 7 -21.67 -10.96 -5.44
CA ARG A 7 -22.80 -10.37 -6.17
C ARG A 7 -22.29 -9.30 -7.13
N GLU A 8 -23.19 -8.68 -7.88
CA GLU A 8 -22.80 -7.61 -8.80
C GLU A 8 -22.09 -6.46 -8.09
N GLY A 9 -20.91 -6.10 -8.60
CA GLY A 9 -20.04 -5.11 -7.98
C GLY A 9 -19.47 -5.52 -6.61
N VAL A 10 -19.75 -6.70 -6.05
CA VAL A 10 -19.21 -7.10 -4.74
C VAL A 10 -18.35 -8.35 -4.86
N TYR A 11 -17.12 -8.22 -4.37
CA TYR A 11 -16.13 -9.28 -4.28
C TYR A 11 -15.84 -9.58 -2.82
N GLN A 12 -15.66 -10.85 -2.50
CA GLN A 12 -15.22 -11.33 -1.20
C GLN A 12 -13.82 -11.90 -1.34
N MET A 13 -12.93 -11.51 -0.43
CA MET A 13 -11.67 -12.23 -0.22
C MET A 13 -11.92 -13.35 0.79
N ASP A 14 -11.71 -14.60 0.37
CA ASP A 14 -11.85 -15.79 1.20
C ASP A 14 -10.53 -16.09 1.96
N GLY A 15 -10.62 -16.22 3.29
CA GLY A 15 -9.53 -16.51 4.23
C GLY A 15 -9.95 -16.20 5.68
N ASP A 16 -9.02 -16.23 6.64
CA ASP A 16 -9.27 -15.84 8.05
C ASP A 16 -9.75 -14.39 8.20
N PHE A 17 -9.66 -13.61 7.12
CA PHE A 17 -10.18 -12.26 7.00
C PHE A 17 -11.19 -12.18 5.85
N SER A 18 -12.47 -11.99 6.16
CA SER A 18 -13.51 -11.70 5.17
C SER A 18 -13.64 -10.18 4.97
N ALA A 19 -13.18 -9.70 3.82
CA ALA A 19 -13.48 -8.34 3.36
C ALA A 19 -14.44 -8.40 2.17
N LEU A 20 -15.47 -7.55 2.22
CA LEU A 20 -16.33 -7.27 1.09
C LEU A 20 -15.81 -6.02 0.38
N LEU A 21 -15.28 -6.21 -0.82
CA LEU A 21 -14.96 -5.16 -1.77
C LEU A 21 -16.22 -4.84 -2.56
N ARG A 22 -16.69 -3.59 -2.54
CA ARG A 22 -17.80 -3.16 -3.41
C ARG A 22 -17.29 -2.12 -4.42
N VAL A 23 -17.25 -2.50 -5.69
CA VAL A 23 -17.04 -1.60 -6.84
C VAL A 23 -18.42 -1.08 -7.26
N VAL A 24 -18.63 0.23 -7.16
CA VAL A 24 -19.89 0.88 -7.54
C VAL A 24 -19.59 1.87 -8.66
N PRO A 25 -20.39 1.91 -9.74
CA PRO A 25 -20.33 2.99 -10.71
C PRO A 25 -20.48 4.36 -10.03
N VAL A 26 -19.81 5.39 -10.55
CA VAL A 26 -19.80 6.75 -9.94
C VAL A 26 -21.23 7.26 -9.70
N GLY A 27 -22.12 7.06 -10.67
CA GLY A 27 -23.50 7.53 -10.61
C GLY A 27 -24.38 6.87 -9.54
N ASP A 28 -23.94 5.74 -8.99
CA ASP A 28 -24.71 4.94 -8.03
C ASP A 28 -24.17 5.06 -6.58
N LEU A 29 -23.26 6.01 -6.33
CA LEU A 29 -22.72 6.25 -4.99
C LEU A 29 -23.77 6.90 -4.08
N PRO A 30 -24.11 6.30 -2.92
CA PRO A 30 -25.02 6.93 -1.96
C PRO A 30 -24.39 8.17 -1.33
N ALA A 31 -25.24 9.13 -0.93
CA ALA A 31 -24.80 10.37 -0.29
C ALA A 31 -23.92 10.12 0.96
N PRO A 32 -22.98 11.02 1.29
CA PRO A 32 -21.80 10.70 2.12
C PRO A 32 -22.05 10.40 3.62
N HIS A 33 -23.29 10.40 4.11
CA HIS A 33 -23.53 10.69 5.54
C HIS A 33 -24.08 9.54 6.40
N ASN A 34 -24.40 8.35 5.86
CA ASN A 34 -25.23 7.39 6.61
C ASN A 34 -24.77 5.92 6.61
N TRP A 35 -23.49 5.61 6.82
CA TRP A 35 -23.06 4.20 7.01
C TRP A 35 -21.95 3.99 8.05
N THR A 36 -22.29 3.33 9.15
CA THR A 36 -21.36 2.69 10.10
C THR A 36 -21.17 1.21 9.75
N VAL A 37 -20.16 0.88 8.95
CA VAL A 37 -19.61 -0.48 8.85
C VAL A 37 -18.09 -0.36 8.82
N ARG A 38 -17.39 -1.23 9.58
CA ARG A 38 -15.93 -1.28 9.78
C ARG A 38 -15.08 -1.61 8.52
N ASN A 39 -15.54 -1.27 7.32
CA ASN A 39 -14.98 -1.72 6.05
C ASN A 39 -14.53 -0.56 5.16
N TYR A 40 -13.44 -0.77 4.42
CA TYR A 40 -12.92 0.09 3.36
C TYR A 40 -14.05 0.59 2.44
N TYR A 41 -14.13 1.90 2.26
CA TYR A 41 -15.12 2.55 1.39
C TYR A 41 -14.50 2.84 0.04
N TYR A 42 -15.24 2.58 -1.04
CA TYR A 42 -14.77 2.77 -2.42
C TYR A 42 -15.64 3.80 -3.13
N TYR A 43 -15.01 4.86 -3.64
CA TYR A 43 -15.68 5.87 -4.44
C TYR A 43 -15.07 5.88 -5.84
N ALA A 44 -15.91 5.67 -6.85
CA ALA A 44 -15.60 6.08 -8.20
C ALA A 44 -15.84 7.60 -8.28
N LEU A 45 -14.83 8.39 -8.61
CA LEU A 45 -14.95 9.84 -8.75
C LEU A 45 -14.88 10.26 -10.22
N HIS A 46 -15.74 11.19 -10.62
CA HIS A 46 -15.65 11.94 -11.89
C HIS A 46 -14.77 13.18 -11.71
N ALA A 47 -13.55 13.02 -11.19
CA ALA A 47 -12.58 14.11 -11.12
C ALA A 47 -11.51 13.88 -12.22
N PRO A 48 -11.67 14.46 -13.42
CA PRO A 48 -10.75 14.21 -14.54
C PRO A 48 -9.32 14.74 -14.30
N ASP A 49 -9.12 15.60 -13.28
CA ASP A 49 -7.88 16.37 -13.10
C ASP A 49 -6.91 15.77 -12.05
N HIS A 50 -7.04 14.49 -11.69
CA HIS A 50 -6.08 13.86 -10.78
C HIS A 50 -4.89 13.23 -11.53
N PRO A 51 -3.68 13.13 -10.92
CA PRO A 51 -2.47 12.64 -11.60
C PRO A 51 -2.55 11.23 -12.21
N PHE A 52 -3.46 10.38 -11.72
CA PHE A 52 -3.70 9.05 -12.28
C PHE A 52 -4.79 8.98 -13.36
N ALA A 53 -5.47 10.07 -13.72
CA ALA A 53 -6.65 10.02 -14.57
C ALA A 53 -6.34 9.42 -15.95
N TRP A 54 -5.16 9.73 -16.49
CA TRP A 54 -4.67 9.20 -17.76
C TRP A 54 -4.39 7.68 -17.75
N ARG A 55 -4.26 7.04 -16.57
CA ARG A 55 -3.99 5.60 -16.45
C ARG A 55 -5.25 4.74 -16.47
N TYR A 56 -6.42 5.33 -16.21
CA TYR A 56 -7.68 4.63 -16.24
C TYR A 56 -8.21 4.54 -17.67
N LYS A 57 -8.79 3.39 -18.06
CA LYS A 57 -9.50 3.31 -19.34
C LYS A 57 -10.76 4.14 -19.26
N LYS A 58 -11.22 4.63 -20.40
CA LYS A 58 -12.51 5.30 -20.52
C LYS A 58 -13.62 4.35 -20.06
N GLY A 59 -14.21 4.64 -18.90
CA GLY A 59 -15.27 3.83 -18.28
C GLY A 59 -14.81 3.02 -17.05
N ASP A 60 -13.51 2.92 -16.80
CA ASP A 60 -13.03 2.34 -15.54
C ASP A 60 -13.29 3.32 -14.39
N PRO A 61 -13.82 2.87 -13.25
CA PRO A 61 -13.98 3.74 -12.10
C PRO A 61 -12.61 4.09 -11.51
N VAL A 62 -12.48 5.34 -11.08
CA VAL A 62 -11.39 5.75 -10.20
C VAL A 62 -11.47 4.96 -8.90
N ILE A 63 -10.35 4.47 -8.39
CA ILE A 63 -10.34 3.67 -7.18
C ILE A 63 -9.82 4.51 -6.03
N ARG A 64 -10.74 5.00 -5.20
CA ARG A 64 -10.44 5.71 -3.96
C ARG A 64 -10.83 4.85 -2.77
N CYS A 65 -9.91 4.61 -1.85
CA CYS A 65 -10.10 3.75 -0.68
C CYS A 65 -9.88 4.54 0.61
N ARG A 66 -10.80 4.39 1.57
CA ARG A 66 -10.59 4.87 2.94
C ARG A 66 -9.84 3.81 3.75
N GLY A 67 -8.55 4.04 3.99
CA GLY A 67 -7.70 3.24 4.85
C GLY A 67 -7.68 3.74 6.30
N SER A 68 -7.24 2.87 7.21
CA SER A 68 -6.93 3.25 8.60
C SER A 68 -5.54 2.78 8.94
N ALA A 69 -4.59 3.70 9.07
CA ALA A 69 -3.25 3.43 9.58
C ALA A 69 -3.07 4.21 10.89
N ASP A 70 -2.66 3.54 11.96
CA ASP A 70 -2.33 4.16 13.25
C ASP A 70 -3.41 5.15 13.76
N GLN A 71 -4.68 4.73 13.71
CA GLN A 71 -5.86 5.54 14.11
C GLN A 71 -6.13 6.78 13.24
N ARG A 72 -5.33 7.04 12.20
CA ARG A 72 -5.61 8.07 11.20
C ARG A 72 -6.41 7.47 10.06
N VAL A 73 -7.47 8.17 9.69
CA VAL A 73 -8.19 7.91 8.45
C VAL A 73 -7.34 8.46 7.31
N LEU A 74 -6.97 7.60 6.37
CA LEU A 74 -6.23 7.97 5.17
C LEU A 74 -7.09 7.66 3.96
N HIS A 75 -6.99 8.50 2.95
CA HIS A 75 -7.79 8.39 1.74
C HIS A 75 -6.81 8.19 0.58
N TYR A 76 -6.82 6.98 0.02
CA TYR A 76 -5.87 6.58 -1.00
C TYR A 76 -6.52 6.50 -2.37
N LEU A 77 -5.93 7.20 -3.34
CA LEU A 77 -6.22 7.02 -4.76
C LEU A 77 -5.22 6.03 -5.34
N TYR A 78 -5.67 4.97 -6.01
CA TYR A 78 -4.76 4.03 -6.67
C TYR A 78 -4.59 4.38 -8.14
N ASN A 79 -3.53 3.88 -8.77
CA ASN A 79 -3.30 4.06 -10.20
C ASN A 79 -3.93 2.95 -11.07
N SER A 80 -4.41 1.86 -10.44
CA SER A 80 -4.98 0.68 -11.10
C SER A 80 -5.72 -0.20 -10.09
N PHE A 81 -6.53 -1.13 -10.58
CA PHE A 81 -7.22 -2.12 -9.75
C PHE A 81 -6.27 -3.11 -9.07
N SER A 82 -5.21 -3.53 -9.76
CA SER A 82 -4.19 -4.42 -9.20
C SER A 82 -3.46 -3.76 -8.03
N SER A 83 -3.07 -2.49 -8.17
CA SER A 83 -2.47 -1.70 -7.08
C SER A 83 -3.35 -1.66 -5.84
N PHE A 84 -4.64 -1.43 -6.05
CA PHE A 84 -5.62 -1.46 -4.98
C PHE A 84 -5.70 -2.83 -4.29
N LEU A 85 -5.80 -3.93 -5.06
CA LEU A 85 -5.86 -5.28 -4.50
C LEU A 85 -4.60 -5.65 -3.71
N CYS A 86 -3.42 -5.29 -4.21
CA CYS A 86 -2.15 -5.53 -3.53
C CYS A 86 -2.10 -4.80 -2.18
N ASP A 87 -2.50 -3.54 -2.13
CA ASP A 87 -2.53 -2.81 -0.86
C ASP A 87 -3.61 -3.34 0.09
N ALA A 88 -4.81 -3.67 -0.41
CA ALA A 88 -5.86 -4.27 0.41
C ALA A 88 -5.40 -5.59 1.05
N PHE A 89 -4.68 -6.41 0.28
CA PHE A 89 -4.09 -7.66 0.74
C PHE A 89 -3.05 -7.44 1.85
N LEU A 90 -2.11 -6.52 1.66
CA LEU A 90 -1.13 -6.20 2.70
C LEU A 90 -1.78 -5.63 3.97
N ASN A 91 -2.80 -4.80 3.82
CA ASN A 91 -3.52 -4.29 4.98
C ASN A 91 -4.22 -5.42 5.75
N ALA A 92 -4.72 -6.45 5.06
CA ALA A 92 -5.26 -7.64 5.73
C ALA A 92 -4.17 -8.37 6.53
N TRP A 93 -2.97 -8.54 5.98
CA TRP A 93 -1.82 -9.09 6.69
C TRP A 93 -1.38 -8.23 7.88
N HIS A 94 -1.28 -6.92 7.71
CA HIS A 94 -0.90 -5.99 8.77
C HIS A 94 -1.83 -6.08 9.99
N ARG A 95 -3.13 -6.35 9.78
CA ARG A 95 -4.07 -6.52 10.90
C ARG A 95 -3.74 -7.73 11.77
N VAL A 96 -3.16 -8.77 11.18
CA VAL A 96 -2.68 -9.96 11.90
C VAL A 96 -1.28 -9.70 12.48
N TYR A 97 -0.41 -9.05 11.72
CA TYR A 97 1.00 -8.83 12.05
C TYR A 97 1.31 -7.33 12.08
N ARG A 98 1.05 -6.67 13.22
CA ARG A 98 1.27 -5.21 13.42
C ARG A 98 2.73 -4.84 13.65
N ASN A 99 3.64 -5.30 12.81
CA ASN A 99 5.08 -5.19 13.07
C ASN A 99 5.71 -4.11 12.17
N ARG A 100 5.48 -2.83 12.50
CA ARG A 100 6.35 -1.75 12.01
C ARG A 100 7.69 -1.89 12.72
N VAL A 101 8.74 -2.22 11.98
CA VAL A 101 10.05 -2.45 12.59
C VAL A 101 10.90 -1.20 12.62
N LEU A 102 10.66 -0.27 11.69
CA LEU A 102 11.46 0.94 11.54
C LEU A 102 10.66 2.04 10.85
N LEU A 103 10.86 3.28 11.29
CA LEU A 103 10.40 4.51 10.66
C LEU A 103 11.61 5.44 10.55
N ALA A 104 12.00 5.80 9.33
CA ALA A 104 13.07 6.75 9.05
C ALA A 104 12.53 7.97 8.31
N ARG A 105 12.88 9.16 8.81
CA ARG A 105 12.59 10.42 8.14
C ARG A 105 13.77 10.81 7.26
N ILE A 106 13.58 10.73 5.95
CA ILE A 106 14.63 10.99 4.95
C ILE A 106 14.46 12.35 4.25
N GLY A 107 13.31 13.02 4.45
CA GLY A 107 12.99 14.31 3.83
C GLY A 107 12.45 14.15 2.40
N TYR A 108 12.08 15.27 1.77
CA TYR A 108 11.44 15.28 0.45
C TYR A 108 12.43 15.31 -0.73
N GLU A 109 13.72 15.44 -0.46
CA GLU A 109 14.75 15.65 -1.48
C GLU A 109 15.60 14.40 -1.72
N GLY A 110 16.30 14.40 -2.86
CA GLY A 110 17.26 13.35 -3.21
C GLY A 110 16.64 11.96 -3.31
N GLY A 111 17.15 11.02 -2.50
CA GLY A 111 16.80 9.60 -2.58
C GLY A 111 15.30 9.32 -2.37
N TYR A 112 14.59 10.16 -1.62
CA TYR A 112 13.14 10.03 -1.44
C TYR A 112 12.38 10.05 -2.76
N ARG A 113 12.63 11.08 -3.60
CA ARG A 113 11.97 11.21 -4.91
C ARG A 113 12.36 10.07 -5.84
N SER A 114 13.62 9.64 -5.79
CA SER A 114 14.11 8.51 -6.58
C SER A 114 13.41 7.21 -6.21
N LEU A 115 13.19 6.94 -4.92
CA LEU A 115 12.44 5.75 -4.48
C LEU A 115 10.95 5.85 -4.85
N LEU A 116 10.37 7.05 -4.80
CA LEU A 116 8.96 7.31 -5.11
C LEU A 116 8.62 7.23 -6.60
N THR A 117 9.60 7.40 -7.50
CA THR A 117 9.36 7.46 -8.95
C THR A 117 10.17 6.44 -9.74
N GLY A 118 11.30 5.99 -9.22
CA GLY A 118 12.21 5.10 -9.93
C GLY A 118 11.62 3.71 -10.19
N ALA A 119 12.02 3.11 -11.30
CA ALA A 119 11.58 1.77 -11.67
C ALA A 119 12.22 0.72 -10.76
N ILE A 120 11.43 -0.28 -10.39
CA ILE A 120 11.82 -1.51 -9.69
C ILE A 120 11.29 -2.66 -10.55
N SER A 121 12.13 -3.67 -10.83
CA SER A 121 11.69 -4.81 -11.64
C SER A 121 10.65 -5.65 -10.88
N GLU A 122 9.71 -6.26 -11.60
CA GLU A 122 8.75 -7.22 -11.00
C GLU A 122 9.48 -8.45 -10.41
N ASP A 123 10.66 -8.78 -10.93
CA ASP A 123 11.55 -9.79 -10.36
C ASP A 123 12.15 -9.37 -9.01
N GLU A 124 12.19 -8.06 -8.71
CA GLU A 124 12.74 -7.54 -7.45
C GLU A 124 11.64 -7.31 -6.42
N ALA A 125 10.52 -6.71 -6.82
CA ALA A 125 9.43 -6.34 -5.93
C ALA A 125 8.13 -6.05 -6.69
N ILE A 126 7.00 -6.15 -5.98
CA ILE A 126 5.72 -5.58 -6.45
C ILE A 126 5.63 -4.12 -5.99
N VAL A 127 5.42 -3.20 -6.93
CA VAL A 127 5.28 -1.76 -6.65
C VAL A 127 3.82 -1.34 -6.76
N VAL A 128 3.35 -0.63 -5.75
CA VAL A 128 2.01 -0.05 -5.68
C VAL A 128 2.14 1.45 -5.50
N ASP A 129 1.83 2.21 -6.56
CA ASP A 129 1.73 3.67 -6.46
C ASP A 129 0.31 4.06 -6.05
N ARG A 130 0.23 4.99 -5.10
CA ARG A 130 -1.02 5.61 -4.65
C ARG A 130 -0.83 7.09 -4.35
N LEU A 131 -1.92 7.83 -4.24
CA LEU A 131 -1.92 9.19 -3.70
C LEU A 131 -2.67 9.18 -2.37
N ASP A 132 -2.11 9.82 -1.35
CA ASP A 132 -2.80 10.14 -0.11
C ASP A 132 -3.43 11.53 -0.28
N ASP A 133 -4.76 11.57 -0.41
CA ASP A 133 -5.49 12.81 -0.64
C ASP A 133 -5.99 13.47 0.65
N GLY A 134 -5.88 12.82 1.81
CA GLY A 134 -6.30 13.44 3.08
C GLY A 134 -7.76 13.93 3.12
N ASP A 135 -8.61 13.42 2.22
CA ASP A 135 -9.96 13.87 1.89
C ASP A 135 -10.09 15.11 0.98
N ASP A 136 -8.98 15.64 0.49
CA ASP A 136 -8.88 16.76 -0.45
C ASP A 136 -8.09 16.37 -1.72
N LEU A 137 -8.80 16.15 -2.82
CA LEU A 137 -8.18 15.82 -4.12
C LEU A 137 -7.32 16.95 -4.70
N SER A 138 -7.43 18.18 -4.19
CA SER A 138 -6.57 19.29 -4.62
C SER A 138 -5.20 19.29 -3.93
N ASP A 139 -5.06 18.57 -2.80
CA ASP A 139 -3.82 18.44 -2.03
C ASP A 139 -3.41 16.96 -1.88
N VAL A 140 -2.93 16.39 -2.99
CA VAL A 140 -2.53 14.98 -3.05
C VAL A 140 -1.04 14.81 -2.75
N THR A 141 -0.72 13.94 -1.80
CA THR A 141 0.66 13.51 -1.54
C THR A 141 0.95 12.16 -2.18
N PRO A 142 1.94 12.03 -3.08
CA PRO A 142 2.28 10.73 -3.63
C PRO A 142 2.83 9.80 -2.55
N SER A 143 2.41 8.54 -2.62
CA SER A 143 2.86 7.46 -1.75
C SER A 143 3.16 6.22 -2.58
N ARG A 144 4.17 5.47 -2.16
CA ARG A 144 4.55 4.22 -2.79
C ARG A 144 4.68 3.12 -1.76
N LEU A 145 4.14 1.97 -2.09
CA LEU A 145 4.29 0.73 -1.35
C LEU A 145 5.12 -0.22 -2.20
N VAL A 146 6.14 -0.84 -1.59
CA VAL A 146 7.04 -1.79 -2.27
C VAL A 146 7.04 -3.09 -1.47
N ILE A 147 6.54 -4.17 -2.08
CA ILE A 147 6.51 -5.52 -1.52
C ILE A 147 7.75 -6.26 -1.99
N ALA A 148 8.73 -6.38 -1.11
CA ALA A 148 10.05 -6.91 -1.43
C ALA A 148 10.17 -8.44 -1.18
N SER A 149 9.23 -9.02 -0.43
CA SER A 149 9.12 -10.46 -0.15
C SER A 149 7.71 -10.82 0.34
N GLY A 150 7.38 -12.11 0.31
CA GLY A 150 6.11 -12.72 0.75
C GLY A 150 5.11 -12.98 -0.38
N PHE A 151 5.44 -12.61 -1.62
CA PHE A 151 4.52 -12.74 -2.75
C PHE A 151 4.83 -13.94 -3.64
N ARG A 152 5.95 -14.65 -3.39
CA ARG A 152 6.31 -15.89 -4.09
C ARG A 152 5.82 -17.12 -3.32
N PRO A 153 5.59 -18.27 -4.00
CA PRO A 153 5.09 -19.48 -3.36
C PRO A 153 5.98 -20.06 -2.25
N ASP A 154 7.28 -19.82 -2.31
CA ASP A 154 8.29 -20.32 -1.36
C ASP A 154 8.62 -19.33 -0.23
N GLU A 155 8.08 -18.11 -0.29
CA GLU A 155 8.29 -17.08 0.72
C GLU A 155 7.25 -17.21 1.84
N THR A 156 7.70 -17.48 3.06
CA THR A 156 6.84 -17.57 4.26
C THR A 156 6.79 -16.27 5.05
N THR A 157 7.67 -15.34 4.72
CA THR A 157 7.83 -14.05 5.41
C THR A 157 7.58 -12.94 4.40
N ALA A 158 6.66 -12.03 4.73
CA ALA A 158 6.44 -10.85 3.94
C ALA A 158 7.28 -9.70 4.48
N ALA A 159 7.93 -8.97 3.58
CA ALA A 159 8.69 -7.77 3.88
C ALA A 159 8.31 -6.68 2.88
N TRP A 160 7.87 -5.53 3.38
CA TRP A 160 7.48 -4.41 2.53
C TRP A 160 7.92 -3.09 3.14
N LEU A 161 7.93 -2.05 2.32
CA LEU A 161 8.17 -0.69 2.76
C LEU A 161 7.11 0.26 2.23
N VAL A 162 6.84 1.32 3.00
CA VAL A 162 5.92 2.39 2.62
C VAL A 162 6.70 3.69 2.59
N VAL A 163 6.53 4.44 1.52
CA VAL A 163 7.14 5.74 1.27
C VAL A 163 6.03 6.77 1.18
N ARG A 164 6.09 7.79 2.03
CA ARG A 164 5.11 8.88 2.04
C ARG A 164 5.63 10.05 2.88
N ARG A 165 5.27 11.28 2.52
CA ARG A 165 5.50 12.49 3.35
C ARG A 165 6.96 12.67 3.85
N GLY A 166 7.94 12.24 3.05
CA GLY A 166 9.36 12.29 3.42
C GLY A 166 9.84 11.19 4.38
N ASP A 167 8.97 10.22 4.67
CA ASP A 167 9.24 9.08 5.53
C ASP A 167 9.33 7.77 4.74
N VAL A 168 10.13 6.85 5.28
CA VAL A 168 10.20 5.44 4.87
C VAL A 168 9.91 4.57 6.08
N GLU A 169 8.89 3.72 5.95
CA GLU A 169 8.48 2.76 6.97
C GLU A 169 8.80 1.34 6.51
N LEU A 170 9.41 0.52 7.37
CA LEU A 170 9.69 -0.89 7.11
C LEU A 170 8.76 -1.78 7.93
N TRP A 171 8.23 -2.81 7.28
CA TRP A 171 7.19 -3.67 7.84
C TRP A 171 7.39 -5.12 7.43
N THR A 172 7.27 -6.05 8.39
CA THR A 172 7.47 -7.49 8.14
C THR A 172 6.52 -8.36 8.94
N THR A 173 6.25 -9.58 8.46
CA THR A 173 5.63 -10.65 9.26
C THR A 173 6.64 -11.46 10.07
N GLU A 174 7.95 -11.25 9.86
CA GLU A 174 9.04 -11.91 10.59
C GLU A 174 8.99 -11.56 12.08
N LEU A 175 9.20 -12.58 12.92
CA LEU A 175 9.36 -12.37 14.36
C LEU A 175 10.74 -11.77 14.64
N SER A 176 10.78 -10.66 15.38
CA SER A 176 12.05 -10.03 15.77
C SER A 176 12.83 -10.94 16.70
N LEU A 177 14.08 -11.22 16.34
CA LEU A 177 15.04 -11.86 17.25
C LEU A 177 15.59 -10.83 18.26
N ALA A 178 16.01 -11.31 19.44
CA ALA A 178 16.62 -10.50 20.49
C ALA A 178 18.09 -10.16 20.14
N ALA A 179 18.30 -9.35 19.11
CA ALA A 179 19.63 -8.94 18.63
C ALA A 179 19.76 -7.41 18.55
N ARG A 180 21.01 -6.91 18.64
CA ARG A 180 21.28 -5.46 18.54
C ARG A 180 21.30 -4.95 17.09
N ARG A 181 21.90 -5.72 16.18
CA ARG A 181 22.04 -5.33 14.77
C ARG A 181 20.73 -5.60 14.02
N PHE A 182 20.32 -4.68 13.16
CA PHE A 182 19.06 -4.80 12.40
C PHE A 182 18.99 -6.10 11.58
N ASP A 183 20.06 -6.46 10.88
CA ASP A 183 20.11 -7.70 10.09
C ASP A 183 20.06 -8.97 10.94
N ALA A 184 20.54 -8.91 12.18
CA ALA A 184 20.46 -10.02 13.11
C ALA A 184 19.07 -10.13 13.77
N ARG A 185 18.30 -9.04 13.81
CA ARG A 185 16.92 -9.04 14.30
C ARG A 185 15.95 -9.60 13.27
N PHE A 186 16.21 -9.34 11.99
CA PHE A 186 15.35 -9.70 10.86
C PHE A 186 16.18 -10.35 9.73
N PRO A 187 16.79 -11.52 9.97
CA PRO A 187 17.68 -12.17 9.01
C PRO A 187 17.00 -12.48 7.67
N VAL A 188 15.69 -12.71 7.65
CA VAL A 188 14.95 -12.99 6.42
C VAL A 188 14.59 -11.68 5.70
N SER A 189 14.03 -10.70 6.40
CA SER A 189 13.48 -9.47 5.79
C SER A 189 14.54 -8.44 5.44
N ALA A 190 15.58 -8.30 6.26
CA ALA A 190 16.57 -7.23 6.10
C ALA A 190 17.30 -7.24 4.75
N PRO A 191 17.73 -8.39 4.19
CA PRO A 191 18.32 -8.44 2.86
C PRO A 191 17.41 -7.87 1.75
N HIS A 192 16.10 -8.08 1.85
CA HIS A 192 15.14 -7.57 0.86
C HIS A 192 15.00 -6.04 0.91
N TRP A 193 14.86 -5.45 2.10
CA TRP A 193 14.81 -4.00 2.23
C TRP A 193 16.13 -3.35 1.84
N ARG A 194 17.28 -3.90 2.28
CA ARG A 194 18.60 -3.38 1.88
C ARG A 194 18.75 -3.37 0.37
N ARG A 195 18.36 -4.46 -0.32
CA ARG A 195 18.39 -4.52 -1.80
C ARG A 195 17.55 -3.40 -2.41
N ALA A 196 16.30 -3.24 -1.97
CA ALA A 196 15.40 -2.20 -2.48
C ALA A 196 15.95 -0.79 -2.22
N LEU A 197 16.45 -0.51 -1.00
CA LEU A 197 16.94 0.81 -0.61
C LEU A 197 18.29 1.17 -1.22
N ARG A 198 19.19 0.20 -1.41
CA ARG A 198 20.53 0.39 -2.00
C ARG A 198 20.43 0.96 -3.41
N ARG A 199 19.46 0.49 -4.20
CA ARG A 199 19.16 0.99 -5.55
C ARG A 199 18.98 2.50 -5.59
N PHE A 200 18.44 3.07 -4.52
CA PHE A 200 18.17 4.51 -4.39
C PHE A 200 19.13 5.24 -3.44
N ARG A 201 20.22 4.56 -3.03
CA ARG A 201 21.22 5.08 -2.06
C ARG A 201 20.61 5.50 -0.71
N LEU A 202 19.52 4.83 -0.31
CA LEU A 202 18.81 5.11 0.94
C LEU A 202 19.13 4.11 2.06
N GLU A 203 19.88 3.05 1.78
CA GLU A 203 20.14 1.97 2.73
C GLU A 203 20.69 2.49 4.07
N ASN A 204 21.75 3.32 4.05
CA ASN A 204 22.34 3.86 5.27
C ASN A 204 21.46 4.93 5.93
N ALA A 205 20.66 5.67 5.15
CA ALA A 205 19.76 6.68 5.72
C ALA A 205 18.57 6.06 6.46
N VAL A 206 18.22 4.81 6.12
CA VAL A 206 17.05 4.11 6.68
C VAL A 206 17.45 3.01 7.67
N ILE A 207 18.46 2.19 7.36
CA ILE A 207 18.87 1.00 8.14
C ILE A 207 20.23 1.20 8.85
N GLY A 208 20.94 2.29 8.53
CA GLY A 208 22.32 2.54 9.01
C GLY A 208 22.47 2.70 10.52
#